data_AF-A0A1Y3Q9N3-F1
#
_entry.id   AF-A0A1Y3Q9N3-F1
#
_cell.length_a   1.000
_cell.length_b   1.000
_cell.length_c   1.000
_cell.angle_alpha   90.00
_cell.angle_beta   90.00
_cell.angle_gamma   90.00
#
_symmetry.space_group_name_H-M   'P 1'
#
loop_
_entity.id
_entity.type
_entity.pdbx_description
1 polymer ?
#
loop_
_entity_poly.entity_id
_entity_poly.type
_entity_poly.pdbx_seq_one_letter_code
_entity_poly.pdbx_strand_id
1 'polypeptide(L)' 'MRVAVVQATVYALPDNAEPLRLLIESDESIELDVAPGNTVNYLSPRIRRLLVTVPDAGPSTYAEGKYAVSVSG' A
#
# COMPACT_ATOMS: atom_id res chain seq x y z
N MET A 1 -24.14 -1.12 3.28
CA MET A 1 -23.21 -0.44 2.34
C MET A 1 -21.91 -1.23 2.40
N ARG A 2 -21.51 -1.88 1.31
CA ARG A 2 -20.29 -2.68 1.25
C ARG A 2 -19.08 -1.75 1.22
N VAL A 3 -18.27 -1.78 2.28
CA VAL A 3 -17.01 -1.03 2.35
C VAL A 3 -15.88 -2.04 2.38
N ALA A 4 -14.97 -1.96 1.41
CA ALA A 4 -13.70 -2.66 1.45
C ALA A 4 -12.68 -1.76 2.17
N VAL A 5 -11.92 -2.36 3.07
CA VAL A 5 -10.76 -1.73 3.71
C VAL A 5 -9.52 -2.33 3.06
N VAL A 6 -8.52 -1.52 2.77
CA VAL A 6 -7.15 -1.99 2.60
C VAL A 6 -6.32 -1.27 3.64
N GLN A 7 -5.80 -2.07 4.56
CA GLN A 7 -4.62 -1.70 5.31
C GLN A 7 -3.43 -2.17 4.49
N ALA A 8 -2.42 -1.33 4.31
CA ALA A 8 -1.17 -1.71 3.66
C ALA A 8 -0.02 -1.20 4.52
N THR A 9 0.80 -2.12 5.02
CA THR A 9 2.06 -1.79 5.69
C THR A 9 3.18 -2.16 4.75
N VAL A 10 4.09 -1.24 4.48
CA VAL A 10 5.25 -1.50 3.64
C VAL A 10 6.52 -1.33 4.46
N TYR A 11 7.33 -2.37 4.48
CA TYR A 11 8.64 -2.36 5.12
C TYR A 11 9.72 -2.19 4.06
N ALA A 12 10.80 -1.51 4.41
CA ALA A 12 12.07 -1.56 3.69
C ALA A 12 13.19 -1.78 4.72
N LEU A 13 14.33 -2.34 4.30
CA LEU A 13 15.50 -2.50 5.15
C LEU A 13 16.11 -1.13 5.52
N PRO A 14 16.92 -1.04 6.59
CA PRO A 14 17.45 0.22 7.13
C PRO A 14 18.20 1.08 6.11
N ASP A 15 18.75 0.43 5.09
CA ASP A 15 19.56 1.00 4.03
C ASP A 15 18.71 1.79 3.01
N ASN A 16 17.39 1.60 3.02
CA ASN A 16 16.45 2.26 2.12
C ASN A 16 15.51 3.17 2.92
N ALA A 17 15.86 4.45 3.01
CA ALA A 17 15.08 5.48 3.68
C ALA A 17 14.10 6.22 2.75
N GLU A 18 14.15 5.94 1.45
CA GLU A 18 13.33 6.63 0.45
C GLU A 18 11.85 6.25 0.56
N PRO A 19 10.92 7.18 0.32
CA PRO A 19 9.49 6.88 0.30
C PRO A 19 9.13 5.85 -0.77
N LEU A 20 8.26 4.92 -0.39
CA LEU A 20 7.69 3.89 -1.25
C LEU A 20 6.42 4.45 -1.92
N ARG A 21 6.26 4.21 -3.22
CA ARG A 21 5.05 4.62 -3.94
C ARG A 21 3.98 3.55 -3.88
N LEU A 22 2.78 3.93 -3.45
CA LEU A 22 1.65 3.05 -3.26
C LEU A 22 0.50 3.53 -4.15
N LEU A 23 0.12 2.74 -5.14
CA LEU A 23 -1.03 2.98 -6.00
C LEU A 23 -2.18 2.08 -5.56
N ILE A 24 -3.31 2.69 -5.23
CA ILE A 24 -4.55 2.00 -4.90
C ILE A 24 -5.57 2.30 -5.98
N GLU A 25 -5.91 1.29 -6.78
CA GLU A 25 -6.93 1.41 -7.81
C GLU A 25 -8.28 0.97 -7.23
N SER A 26 -9.23 1.89 -7.18
CA SER A 26 -10.62 1.62 -6.80
C SER A 26 -11.60 2.21 -7.81
N ASP A 27 -12.75 2.74 -7.39
CA ASP A 27 -13.57 3.59 -8.28
C ASP A 27 -12.87 4.93 -8.56
N GLU A 28 -12.04 5.39 -7.61
CA GLU A 28 -11.01 6.41 -7.82
C GLU A 28 -9.63 5.79 -7.60
N SER A 29 -8.62 6.28 -8.32
CA SER A 29 -7.23 5.87 -8.14
C SER A 29 -6.50 6.91 -7.30
N ILE A 30 -5.73 6.43 -6.32
CA ILE A 30 -4.89 7.29 -5.48
C ILE A 30 -3.45 6.78 -5.47
N GLU A 31 -2.50 7.69 -5.55
CA GLU A 31 -1.07 7.44 -5.41
C GLU A 31 -0.57 8.11 -4.13
N LEU A 32 0.22 7.39 -3.34
CA LEU A 32 0.72 7.83 -2.04
C LEU A 32 2.20 7.54 -1.92
N ASP A 33 2.97 8.51 -1.41
CA ASP A 33 4.33 8.29 -0.94
C ASP A 33 4.30 7.89 0.54
N VAL A 34 4.84 6.72 0.85
CA VAL A 34 4.78 6.09 2.18
C VAL A 34 6.20 5.84 2.67
N ALA A 35 6.58 6.48 3.77
CA ALA A 35 7.87 6.21 4.38
C ALA A 35 7.95 4.74 4.86
N PRO A 36 9.12 4.08 4.77
CA PRO A 36 9.31 2.72 5.24
C PRO A 36 8.86 2.50 6.69
N GLY A 37 8.18 1.38 6.95
CA GLY A 37 7.66 1.03 8.27
C GLY A 37 6.32 1.67 8.64
N ASN A 38 5.82 2.60 7.82
CA ASN A 38 4.50 3.18 8.02
C ASN A 38 3.39 2.28 7.47
N THR A 39 2.19 2.49 8.01
CA THR A 39 0.96 1.83 7.57
C THR A 39 0.00 2.86 7.01
N VAL A 40 -0.57 2.56 5.85
CA VAL A 40 -1.65 3.34 5.23
C VAL A 40 -2.95 2.57 5.34
N ASN A 41 -4.01 3.29 5.67
CA ASN A 41 -5.38 2.78 5.65
C ASN A 41 -6.16 3.50 4.56
N TYR A 42 -6.74 2.73 3.64
CA TYR A 42 -7.60 3.24 2.57
C TYR A 42 -8.96 2.54 2.59
N LEU A 43 -10.01 3.34 2.47
CA LEU A 43 -11.40 2.91 2.56
C LEU A 43 -12.07 3.21 1.23
N SER A 44 -12.57 2.17 0.56
CA SER A 44 -13.31 2.36 -0.70
C SER A 44 -14.34 1.25 -0.90
N PRO A 45 -15.49 1.53 -1.54
CA PRO A 45 -16.50 0.52 -1.81
C PRO A 45 -16.00 -0.63 -2.70
N ARG A 46 -14.97 -0.39 -3.53
CA ARG A 46 -14.48 -1.36 -4.52
C ARG A 46 -12.99 -1.19 -4.82
N ILE A 47 -12.14 -1.78 -3.98
CA ILE A 47 -10.70 -1.85 -4.26
C ILE A 47 -10.43 -2.97 -5.26
N ARG A 48 -9.72 -2.66 -6.33
CA ARG A 48 -9.43 -3.56 -7.46
C ARG A 48 -7.98 -4.01 -7.46
N ARG A 49 -7.07 -3.10 -7.13
CA ARG A 49 -5.62 -3.36 -7.15
C ARG A 49 -4.91 -2.53 -6.09
N LEU A 50 -3.87 -3.13 -5.53
CA LEU A 50 -2.84 -2.46 -4.75
C LEU A 50 -1.50 -2.73 -5.46
N LEU A 51 -0.75 -1.67 -5.76
CA LEU A 51 0.59 -1.78 -6.34
C LEU A 51 1.57 -1.01 -5.46
N VAL A 52 2.68 -1.65 -5.12
CA VAL A 52 3.78 -1.03 -4.37
C VAL A 52 4.97 -0.93 -5.30
N THR A 53 5.52 0.27 -5.41
CA THR A 53 6.73 0.57 -6.19
C THR A 53 7.78 1.08 -5.22
N VAL A 54 8.96 0.46 -5.23
CA VAL A 54 10.11 0.96 -4.47
C VAL A 54 11.04 1.70 -5.44
N PRO A 55 11.10 3.04 -5.40
CA PRO A 55 12.07 3.77 -6.20
C PRO A 55 13.50 3.40 -5.77
N ASP A 56 14.43 3.40 -6.73
CA ASP A 56 15.86 3.15 -6.50
C ASP A 56 16.15 1.87 -5.69
N ALA A 57 15.38 0.81 -5.96
CA ALA A 57 15.48 -0.47 -5.27
C ALA A 57 16.90 -1.06 -5.36
N GLY A 58 17.64 -0.98 -4.26
CA GLY A 58 18.90 -1.70 -4.08
C GLY A 58 18.70 -3.22 -4.02
N PRO A 59 19.80 -4.00 -4.08
CA PRO A 59 19.75 -5.47 -4.12
C PRO A 59 19.13 -6.12 -2.86
N SER A 60 19.01 -5.37 -1.77
CA SER A 60 18.41 -5.83 -0.51
C SER A 60 17.00 -5.27 -0.28
N THR A 61 16.43 -4.55 -1.26
CA THR A 61 15.09 -3.96 -1.13
C THR A 61 14.02 -5.04 -1.25
N TYR A 62 13.21 -5.17 -0.20
CA TYR A 62 12.01 -6.00 -0.17
C TYR A 62 10.85 -5.16 0.33
N ALA A 63 9.69 -5.29 -0.32
CA ALA A 63 8.44 -4.69 0.12
C ALA A 63 7.46 -5.80 0.48
N GLU A 64 7.05 -5.88 1.74
CA GLU A 64 5.93 -6.70 2.17
C GLU A 64 4.66 -5.87 2.14
N GLY A 65 3.53 -6.48 1.80
CA GLY A 65 2.21 -5.87 1.96
C GLY A 65 1.26 -6.86 2.60
N LYS A 66 0.63 -6.49 3.72
CA LYS A 66 -0.50 -7.22 4.30
C LYS A 66 -1.76 -6.45 4.00
N TYR A 67 -2.75 -7.08 3.37
CA TYR A 67 -4.05 -6.50 3.09
C TYR A 67 -5.17 -7.30 3.75
N ALA A 68 -6.15 -6.60 4.33
CA ALA A 68 -7.31 -7.20 4.96
C ALA A 68 -8.58 -6.60 4.36
N VAL A 69 -9.29 -7.38 3.53
CA VAL A 69 -10.55 -6.96 2.91
C VAL A 69 -11.72 -7.38 3.80
N SER A 70 -12.43 -6.41 4.37
CA SER A 70 -13.74 -6.63 5.00
C SER A 70 -14.84 -6.36 4.00
N VAL A 71 -15.93 -7.14 4.01
CA VAL A 71 -17.12 -6.90 3.19
C VAL A 71 -18.34 -6.91 4.11
N SER A 72 -18.94 -5.76 4.34
CA SER A 72 -20.17 -5.60 5.15
C SER A 72 -21.43 -5.61 4.27
N GLY A 73 -22.34 -6.54 4.54
CA GLY A 73 -23.65 -6.67 3.87
C GLY A 73 -24.57 -5.49 4.12
#